data_AF-A0A956NPR7-F1
#
_entry.id   AF-A0A956NPR7-F1
#
_cell.length_a   1.000
_cell.length_b   1.000
_cell.length_c   1.000
_cell.angle_alpha   90.00
_cell.angle_beta   90.00
_cell.angle_gamma   90.00
#
_symmetry.space_group_name_H-M   'P 1'
#
loop_
_entity.id
_entity.type
_entity.pdbx_description
1 polymer ?
#
loop_
_entity_poly.entity_id
_entity_poly.type
_entity_poly.pdbx_seq_one_letter_code
_entity_poly.pdbx_strand_id
1 'polypeptide(L)'
;MRSSVRPHLPEEELHAWLDGELSPAQRREIAEHLLACLICRALEAEVRALRARSSALLALASPARIRGLPLPARRPRRRLRPGAAAAAAVALAGGTWLATSRPAPGDESAPRLATAFVAPAILAAVSPALAPDAQATVASNERRTGSRARTLTLASRATLTPNVIGGLTRTPPTSISRPLRTVDPMAELAPSTLQGVRWESADYSEARQAGAAIAHLDGVPVSSVRLQPSPVGGRPTAMVRQLLADGRAVWVVEGTEGEVSDIARLLEASGLTMSAARRVRPDYIGSDAEPTRTVRVVTVASYLPYDSLESLTERLRVE
;
A
#
# COMPACT_ATOMS: atom_id res chain seq x y z
N MET A 1 16.31 29.40 31.80
CA MET A 1 15.56 28.86 30.65
C MET A 1 15.07 27.47 31.03
N ARG A 2 13.77 27.31 31.33
CA ARG A 2 13.20 25.99 31.63
C ARG A 2 13.00 25.30 30.28
N SER A 3 13.87 24.34 29.97
CA SER A 3 13.67 23.40 28.86
C SER A 3 12.41 22.59 29.18
N SER A 4 11.24 23.06 28.71
CA SER A 4 10.04 22.23 28.69
C SER A 4 10.27 21.18 27.62
N VAL A 5 10.78 20.02 28.04
CA VAL A 5 10.89 18.85 27.18
C VAL A 5 9.45 18.44 26.85
N ARG A 6 8.93 18.90 25.70
CA ARG A 6 7.67 18.38 25.15
C ARG A 6 7.90 16.91 24.82
N PRO A 7 7.03 15.99 25.29
CA PRO A 7 7.28 14.55 25.21
C PRO A 7 7.52 14.07 23.77
N HIS A 8 6.74 14.51 22.78
CA HIS A 8 7.02 14.39 21.34
C HIS A 8 6.23 15.47 20.58
N LEU A 9 6.52 15.67 19.29
CA LEU A 9 5.74 16.55 18.42
C LEU A 9 4.44 15.85 18.02
N PRO A 10 3.26 16.51 18.10
CA PRO A 10 2.03 15.92 17.60
C PRO A 10 2.05 15.82 16.07
N GLU A 11 1.31 14.85 15.53
CA GLU A 11 1.34 14.50 14.10
C GLU A 11 0.88 15.67 13.20
N GLU A 12 -0.12 16.42 13.64
CA GLU A 12 -0.62 17.60 12.94
C GLU A 12 0.44 18.72 12.79
N GLU A 13 1.27 18.94 13.82
CA GLU A 13 2.35 19.93 13.76
C GLU A 13 3.48 19.45 12.84
N LEU A 14 3.76 18.15 12.80
CA LEU A 14 4.73 17.55 11.88
C LEU A 14 4.31 17.69 10.41
N HIS A 15 3.03 17.49 10.12
CA HIS A 15 2.49 17.73 8.77
C HIS A 15 2.54 19.20 8.38
N ALA A 16 2.08 20.10 9.25
CA ALA A 16 2.16 21.54 9.01
C ALA A 16 3.61 22.02 8.80
N TRP A 17 4.58 21.42 9.51
CA TRP A 17 6.02 21.64 9.30
C TRP A 17 6.46 21.24 7.89
N LEU A 18 6.10 20.04 7.43
CA LEU A 18 6.47 19.51 6.11
C LEU A 18 5.77 20.24 4.96
N ASP A 19 4.57 20.78 5.18
CA ASP A 19 3.84 21.60 4.21
C ASP A 19 4.29 23.07 4.20
N GLY A 20 5.12 23.47 5.17
CA GLY A 20 5.60 24.85 5.29
C GLY A 20 4.53 25.84 5.78
N GLU A 21 3.46 25.34 6.39
CA GLU A 21 2.31 26.12 6.87
C GLU A 21 2.52 26.79 8.24
N LEU A 22 3.63 26.46 8.91
CA LEU A 22 3.96 27.01 10.23
C LEU A 22 4.55 28.42 10.19
N SER A 23 4.26 29.20 11.23
CA SER A 23 4.88 30.51 11.42
C SER A 23 6.41 30.39 11.58
N PRO A 24 7.19 31.44 11.24
CA PRO A 24 8.65 31.42 11.40
C PRO A 24 9.14 31.13 12.83
N ALA A 25 8.34 31.46 13.85
CA ALA A 25 8.66 31.14 15.24
C ALA A 25 8.50 29.65 15.53
N GLN A 26 7.34 29.06 15.18
CA GLN A 26 7.08 27.63 15.35
C GLN A 26 8.06 26.76 14.55
N ARG A 27 8.42 27.20 13.34
CA ARG A 27 9.44 26.53 12.52
C ARG A 27 10.79 26.41 13.24
N ARG A 28 11.21 27.43 13.98
CA ARG A 28 12.46 27.38 14.76
C ARG A 28 12.34 26.42 15.95
N GLU A 29 11.23 26.48 16.68
CA GLU A 29 10.97 25.56 17.82
C GLU A 29 10.97 24.09 17.39
N ILE A 30 10.31 23.77 16.27
CA ILE A 30 10.27 22.40 15.73
C ILE A 30 11.65 21.98 15.20
N ALA A 31 12.38 22.86 14.52
CA ALA A 31 13.74 22.55 14.07
C ALA A 31 14.67 22.22 15.26
N GLU A 32 14.59 22.99 16.35
CA GLU A 32 15.33 22.70 17.59
C GLU A 32 14.90 21.36 18.21
N HIS A 33 13.59 21.05 18.22
CA HIS A 33 13.08 19.77 18.71
C HIS A 33 13.58 18.58 17.87
N LEU A 34 13.57 18.68 16.54
CA LEU A 34 14.05 17.61 15.64
C LEU A 34 15.55 17.33 15.79
N LEU A 35 16.34 18.34 16.15
CA LEU A 35 17.77 18.17 16.49
C LEU A 35 17.95 17.40 17.80
N ALA A 36 17.06 17.60 18.78
CA ALA A 36 17.14 16.96 20.10
C ALA A 36 16.44 15.59 20.19
N CYS A 37 15.40 15.33 19.38
CA CYS A 37 14.57 14.13 19.48
C CYS A 37 14.76 13.19 18.27
N LEU A 38 15.42 12.04 18.49
CA LEU A 38 15.64 11.02 17.44
C LEU A 38 14.32 10.39 16.95
N ILE A 39 13.33 10.21 17.83
CA ILE A 39 12.04 9.62 17.49
C ILE A 39 11.29 10.51 16.50
N CYS A 40 11.15 11.81 16.79
CA CYS A 40 10.48 12.74 15.89
C CYS A 40 11.22 12.89 14.55
N ARG A 41 12.56 12.76 14.53
CA ARG A 41 13.35 12.76 13.30
C ARG A 41 13.13 11.51 12.44
N ALA A 42 13.00 10.34 13.06
CA ALA A 42 12.65 9.11 12.37
C ALA A 42 11.26 9.22 11.73
N LEU A 43 10.27 9.72 12.48
CA LEU A 43 8.92 9.99 11.98
C LEU A 43 8.94 11.00 10.81
N GLU A 44 9.69 12.10 10.92
CA GLU A 44 9.84 13.08 9.83
C GLU A 44 10.40 12.43 8.55
N ALA A 45 11.42 11.57 8.68
CA ALA A 45 12.02 10.85 7.56
C ALA A 45 11.03 9.87 6.90
N GLU A 46 10.24 9.16 7.71
CA GLU A 46 9.20 8.24 7.22
C GLU A 46 8.12 8.97 6.44
N VAL A 47 7.59 10.08 6.97
CA VAL A 47 6.57 10.88 6.26
C VAL A 47 7.12 11.48 4.97
N ARG A 48 8.39 11.93 4.95
CA ARG A 48 9.05 12.36 3.71
C ARG A 48 9.18 11.23 2.69
N ALA A 49 9.58 10.03 3.12
CA ALA A 49 9.69 8.87 2.25
C ALA A 49 8.33 8.48 1.65
N LEU A 50 7.26 8.53 2.46
CA LEU A 50 5.89 8.30 1.99
C LEU A 50 5.47 9.35 0.95
N ARG A 51 5.70 10.65 1.22
CA ARG A 51 5.42 11.73 0.25
C ARG A 51 6.17 11.53 -1.07
N ALA A 52 7.45 11.16 -1.01
CA ALA A 52 8.25 10.92 -2.21
C ALA A 52 7.68 9.76 -3.04
N ARG A 53 7.28 8.64 -2.41
CA ARG A 53 6.62 7.52 -3.11
C ARG A 53 5.29 7.94 -3.74
N SER A 54 4.45 8.65 -2.99
CA SER A 54 3.17 9.16 -3.50
C SER A 54 3.36 10.13 -4.66
N SER A 55 4.33 11.05 -4.59
CA SER A 55 4.67 11.95 -5.70
C SER A 55 5.20 11.18 -6.92
N ALA A 56 5.98 10.11 -6.73
CA ALA A 56 6.43 9.27 -7.83
C ALA A 56 5.27 8.55 -8.52
N LEU A 57 4.33 7.99 -7.76
CA LEU A 57 3.13 7.36 -8.31
C LEU A 57 2.25 8.37 -9.06
N LEU A 58 2.07 9.57 -8.50
CA LEU A 58 1.33 10.65 -9.16
C LEU A 58 2.05 11.14 -10.42
N ALA A 59 3.38 11.15 -10.45
CA ALA A 59 4.13 11.50 -11.65
C ALA A 59 3.96 10.46 -12.77
N LEU A 60 3.84 9.17 -12.43
CA LEU A 60 3.53 8.10 -13.39
C LEU A 60 2.10 8.18 -13.92
N ALA A 61 1.15 8.53 -13.05
CA ALA A 61 -0.26 8.69 -13.42
C ALA A 61 -0.55 10.03 -14.11
N SER A 62 0.31 11.04 -13.95
CA SER A 62 0.13 12.35 -14.55
C SER A 62 0.18 12.18 -16.07
N PRO A 63 -0.89 12.55 -16.81
CA PRO A 63 -0.87 12.46 -18.26
C PRO A 63 0.34 13.24 -18.74
N ALA A 64 1.21 12.57 -19.52
CA ALA A 64 2.41 13.18 -20.08
C ALA A 64 1.99 14.54 -20.62
N ARG A 65 2.49 15.62 -19.99
CA ARG A 65 2.05 16.99 -20.33
C ARG A 65 2.09 17.05 -21.84
N ILE A 66 0.91 17.12 -22.46
CA ILE A 66 0.80 17.25 -23.90
C ILE A 66 1.62 18.50 -24.16
N ARG A 67 2.84 18.34 -24.70
CA ARG A 67 3.69 19.48 -25.06
C ARG A 67 2.77 20.33 -25.89
N GLY A 68 2.39 21.48 -25.33
CA GLY A 68 1.24 22.23 -25.84
C GLY A 68 1.39 22.27 -27.34
N LEU A 69 0.37 21.80 -28.06
CA LEU A 69 0.35 21.89 -29.52
C LEU A 69 0.89 23.28 -29.84
N PRO A 70 1.92 23.41 -30.69
CA PRO A 70 2.59 24.68 -30.92
C PRO A 70 1.50 25.71 -31.19
N LEU A 71 1.20 26.53 -30.17
CA LEU A 71 0.14 27.51 -30.28
C LEU A 71 0.62 28.37 -31.44
N PRO A 72 -0.17 28.48 -32.52
CA PRO A 72 0.28 29.18 -33.71
C PRO A 72 0.78 30.53 -33.25
N ALA A 73 2.08 30.79 -33.47
CA ALA A 73 2.73 32.02 -33.05
C ALA A 73 1.78 33.14 -33.42
N ARG A 74 1.27 33.87 -32.41
CA ARG A 74 0.31 34.95 -32.62
C ARG A 74 0.89 35.82 -33.71
N ARG A 75 0.35 35.72 -34.92
CA ARG A 75 0.82 36.52 -36.05
C ARG A 75 0.78 37.96 -35.54
N PRO A 76 1.87 38.74 -35.66
CA PRO A 76 1.87 40.12 -35.22
C PRO A 76 0.64 40.76 -35.84
N ARG A 77 -0.26 41.27 -34.99
CA ARG A 77 -1.45 42.00 -35.44
C ARG A 77 -0.95 43.14 -36.30
N ARG A 78 -0.92 42.93 -37.63
CA ARG A 78 -0.75 44.02 -38.59
C ARG A 78 -1.83 45.01 -38.19
N ARG A 79 -1.41 46.19 -37.71
CA ARG A 79 -2.29 47.29 -37.34
C ARG A 79 -3.23 47.49 -38.51
N LEU A 80 -4.46 47.00 -38.39
CA LEU A 80 -5.49 47.23 -39.38
C LEU A 80 -5.67 48.74 -39.40
N ARG A 81 -5.37 49.34 -40.56
CA ARG A 81 -5.63 50.75 -40.79
C ARG A 81 -7.13 51.01 -40.50
N PRO A 82 -7.49 52.13 -39.88
CA PRO A 82 -8.83 52.41 -39.35
C PRO A 82 -9.93 52.65 -40.43
N GLY A 83 -9.88 51.96 -41.57
CA GLY A 83 -10.78 52.19 -42.71
C GLY A 83 -11.59 50.97 -43.20
N ALA A 84 -11.49 49.80 -42.58
CA ALA A 84 -12.07 48.56 -43.12
C ALA A 84 -13.06 47.84 -42.18
N ALA A 85 -13.82 48.59 -41.37
CA ALA A 85 -14.72 48.04 -40.35
C ALA A 85 -16.23 48.04 -40.70
N ALA A 86 -16.61 48.34 -41.95
CA ALA A 86 -18.04 48.54 -42.28
C ALA A 86 -18.77 47.32 -42.91
N ALA A 87 -18.08 46.25 -43.31
CA ALA A 87 -18.71 45.21 -44.14
C ALA A 87 -18.99 43.84 -43.45
N ALA A 88 -18.47 43.60 -42.24
CA ALA A 88 -18.52 42.25 -41.64
C ALA A 88 -19.68 42.01 -40.65
N ALA A 89 -20.51 43.02 -40.35
CA ALA A 89 -21.59 42.90 -39.36
C ALA A 89 -22.84 42.16 -39.88
N VAL A 90 -22.98 41.95 -41.19
CA VAL A 90 -24.21 41.38 -41.78
C VAL A 90 -24.16 39.84 -41.90
N ALA A 91 -22.98 39.22 -41.91
CA ALA A 91 -22.86 37.77 -42.15
C ALA A 91 -23.07 36.89 -40.91
N LEU A 92 -22.98 37.43 -39.69
CA LEU A 92 -23.10 36.63 -38.45
C LEU A 92 -24.53 36.56 -37.89
N ALA A 93 -25.47 37.36 -38.41
CA ALA A 93 -26.88 37.30 -37.99
C ALA A 93 -27.73 36.26 -38.76
N GLY A 94 -27.25 35.75 -39.91
CA GLY A 94 -28.02 34.82 -40.76
C GLY A 94 -27.74 33.33 -40.56
N GLY A 95 -26.65 32.96 -39.86
CA GLY A 95 -26.18 31.57 -39.82
C GLY A 95 -26.78 30.69 -38.71
N THR A 96 -27.43 31.28 -37.71
CA THR A 96 -27.91 30.54 -36.52
C THR A 96 -29.31 29.93 -36.68
N TRP A 97 -30.04 30.27 -37.74
CA TRP A 97 -31.44 29.82 -37.87
C TRP A 97 -31.63 28.50 -38.64
N LEU A 98 -30.63 28.03 -39.40
CA LEU A 98 -30.75 26.79 -40.18
C LEU A 98 -30.21 25.51 -39.49
N ALA A 99 -29.74 25.59 -38.25
CA ALA A 99 -29.17 24.44 -37.54
C ALA A 99 -30.14 23.72 -36.57
N THR A 100 -31.37 24.21 -36.38
CA THR A 100 -32.33 23.65 -35.41
C THR A 100 -33.47 22.83 -36.01
N SER A 101 -33.52 22.65 -37.33
CA SER A 101 -34.60 21.92 -38.03
C SER A 101 -34.12 20.64 -38.72
N ARG A 102 -33.43 19.76 -37.98
CA ARG A 102 -33.27 18.35 -38.38
C ARG A 102 -34.20 17.45 -37.57
N PRO A 103 -35.21 16.81 -38.18
CA PRO A 103 -36.03 15.79 -37.53
C PRO A 103 -35.20 14.52 -37.30
N ALA A 104 -35.35 13.93 -36.12
CA ALA A 104 -34.73 12.67 -35.73
C ALA A 104 -35.36 11.49 -36.51
N PRO A 105 -34.57 10.60 -37.12
CA PRO A 105 -35.08 9.35 -37.65
C PRO A 105 -35.15 8.29 -36.55
N GLY A 106 -36.37 7.75 -36.38
CA GLY A 106 -36.64 6.31 -36.33
C GLY A 106 -36.14 5.52 -35.11
N ASP A 107 -37.10 5.17 -34.25
CA ASP A 107 -37.09 3.98 -33.41
C ASP A 107 -36.71 2.74 -34.23
N GLU A 108 -35.58 2.11 -33.93
CA GLU A 108 -35.36 0.68 -34.20
C GLU A 108 -34.97 -0.02 -32.90
N SER A 109 -35.81 -0.99 -32.55
CA SER A 109 -35.74 -1.84 -31.36
C SER A 109 -34.43 -2.63 -31.33
N ALA A 110 -33.68 -2.49 -30.23
CA ALA A 110 -32.61 -3.39 -29.85
C ALA A 110 -33.03 -4.26 -28.65
N PRO A 111 -32.58 -5.52 -28.58
CA PRO A 111 -33.08 -6.51 -27.62
C PRO A 111 -32.62 -6.19 -26.19
N ARG A 112 -33.57 -6.16 -25.26
CA ARG A 112 -33.31 -6.09 -23.82
C ARG A 112 -32.76 -7.43 -23.34
N LEU A 113 -31.46 -7.51 -23.11
CA LEU A 113 -30.86 -8.56 -22.27
C LEU A 113 -31.13 -8.23 -20.80
N ALA A 114 -31.95 -9.07 -20.16
CA ALA A 114 -32.22 -9.02 -18.73
C ALA A 114 -31.03 -9.59 -17.95
N THR A 115 -30.15 -8.72 -17.45
CA THR A 115 -29.23 -9.08 -16.36
C THR A 115 -29.96 -8.92 -15.02
N ALA A 116 -30.39 -10.05 -14.46
CA ALA A 116 -30.83 -10.14 -13.07
C ALA A 116 -29.63 -9.91 -12.15
N PHE A 117 -29.61 -8.79 -11.44
CA PHE A 117 -28.72 -8.61 -10.30
C PHE A 117 -29.41 -9.18 -9.05
N VAL A 118 -28.83 -10.24 -8.51
CA VAL A 118 -29.10 -10.71 -7.16
C VAL A 118 -28.45 -9.71 -6.20
N ALA A 119 -29.27 -8.95 -5.48
CA ALA A 119 -28.80 -8.14 -4.36
C ALA A 119 -28.52 -9.06 -3.15
N PRO A 120 -27.37 -8.95 -2.46
CA PRO A 120 -27.22 -9.58 -1.17
C PRO A 120 -28.06 -8.80 -0.15
N ALA A 121 -29.10 -9.46 0.37
CA ALA A 121 -29.83 -9.00 1.54
C ALA A 121 -28.89 -9.06 2.75
N ILE A 122 -28.38 -7.91 3.18
CA ILE A 122 -27.75 -7.78 4.50
C ILE A 122 -28.91 -7.76 5.52
N LEU A 123 -29.23 -8.92 6.06
CA LEU A 123 -30.06 -9.08 7.25
C LEU A 123 -29.27 -8.54 8.44
N ALA A 124 -29.53 -7.30 8.83
CA ALA A 124 -29.25 -6.82 10.18
C ALA A 124 -30.27 -7.47 11.12
N ALA A 125 -29.87 -8.58 11.73
CA ALA A 125 -30.61 -9.18 12.84
C ALA A 125 -30.43 -8.28 14.07
N VAL A 126 -31.52 -7.58 14.40
CA VAL A 126 -31.75 -6.93 15.69
C VAL A 126 -31.98 -8.03 16.73
N SER A 127 -31.12 -8.11 17.75
CA SER A 127 -31.44 -8.83 18.99
C SER A 127 -31.66 -7.81 20.12
N PRO A 128 -32.82 -7.84 20.79
CA PRO A 128 -33.11 -6.99 21.93
C PRO A 128 -32.81 -7.70 23.27
N ALA A 129 -32.67 -6.86 24.30
CA ALA A 129 -32.89 -7.12 25.73
C ALA A 129 -31.82 -7.93 26.49
N LEU A 130 -31.17 -7.30 27.47
CA LEU A 130 -31.71 -7.13 28.83
C LEU A 130 -30.90 -6.10 29.61
N ALA A 131 -31.59 -5.09 30.17
CA ALA A 131 -31.15 -4.33 31.34
C ALA A 131 -31.51 -5.12 32.62
N PRO A 132 -31.00 -4.75 33.82
CA PRO A 132 -31.62 -3.64 34.54
C PRO A 132 -30.69 -2.69 35.33
N ASP A 133 -31.26 -1.50 35.54
CA ASP A 133 -31.15 -0.59 36.69
C ASP A 133 -29.81 0.06 37.10
N ALA A 134 -29.70 1.36 36.80
CA ALA A 134 -29.46 2.37 37.83
C ALA A 134 -29.91 3.76 37.34
N GLN A 135 -30.85 4.34 38.09
CA GLN A 135 -31.44 5.66 37.89
C GLN A 135 -30.44 6.77 38.24
N ALA A 136 -30.37 7.82 37.40
CA ALA A 136 -30.10 9.18 37.85
C ALA A 136 -30.54 10.20 36.79
N THR A 137 -31.68 10.80 37.06
CA THR A 137 -32.23 12.03 36.47
C THR A 137 -31.29 13.21 36.62
N VAL A 138 -30.93 13.90 35.53
CA VAL A 138 -30.82 15.38 35.49
C VAL A 138 -31.10 15.89 34.07
N ALA A 139 -32.06 16.80 33.98
CA ALA A 139 -32.49 17.51 32.79
C ALA A 139 -31.41 18.45 32.21
N SER A 140 -31.32 18.58 30.88
CA SER A 140 -30.87 19.83 30.24
C SER A 140 -31.09 19.85 28.71
N ASN A 141 -31.99 20.75 28.30
CA ASN A 141 -31.94 21.60 27.10
C ASN A 141 -31.45 21.02 25.76
N GLU A 142 -32.40 20.53 24.96
CA GLU A 142 -32.23 20.46 23.50
C GLU A 142 -32.73 21.76 22.84
N ARG A 143 -31.77 22.62 22.46
CA ARG A 143 -31.98 23.65 21.45
C ARG A 143 -31.91 23.00 20.07
N ARG A 144 -33.01 23.13 19.34
CA ARG A 144 -33.13 22.98 17.88
C ARG A 144 -32.03 23.76 17.16
N THR A 145 -31.20 23.06 16.40
CA THR A 145 -30.57 23.58 15.18
C THR A 145 -30.62 22.51 14.09
N GLY A 146 -31.41 22.79 13.05
CA GLY A 146 -31.60 21.89 11.92
C GLY A 146 -30.35 21.80 11.05
N SER A 147 -29.81 20.58 10.93
CA SER A 147 -28.81 20.25 9.92
C SER A 147 -29.51 19.69 8.68
N ARG A 148 -29.55 20.50 7.61
CA ARG A 148 -29.98 20.08 6.27
C ARG A 148 -28.87 19.24 5.65
N ALA A 149 -29.07 17.93 5.57
CA ALA A 149 -28.26 17.04 4.75
C ALA A 149 -28.41 17.42 3.26
N ARG A 150 -27.33 17.92 2.66
CA ARG A 150 -27.20 18.06 1.20
C ARG A 150 -26.62 16.75 0.67
N THR A 151 -27.48 15.94 0.09
CA THR A 151 -27.11 14.77 -0.70
C THR A 151 -26.43 15.24 -2.00
N LEU A 152 -25.12 15.08 -2.11
CA LEU A 152 -24.38 15.29 -3.35
C LEU A 152 -24.37 13.99 -4.14
N THR A 153 -25.18 13.94 -5.19
CA THR A 153 -25.15 12.89 -6.22
C THR A 153 -23.93 13.10 -7.13
N LEU A 154 -22.86 12.34 -6.86
CA LEU A 154 -21.73 12.20 -7.78
C LEU A 154 -22.07 11.13 -8.83
N ALA A 155 -22.61 11.58 -9.95
CA ALA A 155 -22.72 10.78 -11.16
C ALA A 155 -21.58 11.18 -12.11
N SER A 156 -20.66 10.26 -12.41
CA SER A 156 -20.07 10.06 -13.75
C SER A 156 -19.04 8.94 -13.71
N ARG A 157 -19.45 7.74 -14.13
CA ARG A 157 -18.57 6.68 -14.60
C ARG A 157 -18.30 6.95 -16.08
N ALA A 158 -17.03 7.18 -16.44
CA ALA A 158 -16.56 7.10 -17.82
C ALA A 158 -15.75 5.81 -17.96
N THR A 159 -16.36 4.77 -18.52
CA THR A 159 -15.67 3.58 -19.03
C THR A 159 -15.11 3.93 -20.40
N LEU A 160 -13.84 4.33 -20.45
CA LEU A 160 -13.08 4.38 -21.70
C LEU A 160 -12.10 3.21 -21.70
N THR A 161 -12.28 2.33 -22.68
CA THR A 161 -11.34 1.27 -23.00
C THR A 161 -10.06 1.89 -23.58
N PRO A 162 -8.86 1.53 -23.10
CA PRO A 162 -7.63 2.05 -23.65
C PRO A 162 -7.39 1.44 -25.04
N ASN A 163 -7.40 2.29 -26.07
CA ASN A 163 -6.96 1.92 -27.41
C ASN A 163 -5.43 2.13 -27.48
N VAL A 164 -4.68 1.04 -27.46
CA VAL A 164 -3.21 1.06 -27.55
C VAL A 164 -2.83 1.32 -29.00
N ILE A 165 -2.50 2.58 -29.30
CA ILE A 165 -1.88 2.95 -30.57
C ILE A 165 -0.45 2.41 -30.55
N GLY A 166 -0.14 1.51 -31.50
CA GLY A 166 1.17 0.90 -31.69
C GLY A 166 2.26 1.95 -31.93
N GLY A 167 2.96 2.33 -30.86
CA GLY A 167 4.13 3.20 -30.90
C GLY A 167 5.39 2.41 -31.21
N LEU A 168 6.14 2.90 -32.20
CA LEU A 168 7.43 2.40 -32.66
C LEU A 168 8.35 1.98 -31.48
N THR A 169 8.82 0.74 -31.54
CA THR A 169 9.79 0.12 -30.65
C THR A 169 11.07 0.94 -30.58
N ARG A 170 11.18 1.78 -29.55
CA ARG A 170 12.44 2.42 -29.17
C ARG A 170 13.13 1.47 -28.20
N THR A 171 14.18 0.80 -28.67
CA THR A 171 15.05 -0.05 -27.86
C THR A 171 15.51 0.71 -26.62
N PRO A 172 15.16 0.26 -25.40
CA PRO A 172 15.61 0.91 -24.18
C PRO A 172 17.13 0.80 -24.10
N PRO A 173 17.82 1.82 -23.56
CA PRO A 173 19.25 1.75 -23.32
C PRO A 173 19.52 0.55 -22.40
N THR A 174 20.45 -0.30 -22.82
CA THR A 174 20.91 -1.47 -22.09
C THR A 174 21.41 -1.00 -20.73
N SER A 175 20.58 -1.10 -19.69
CA SER A 175 21.02 -0.82 -18.34
C SER A 175 22.06 -1.87 -18.01
N ILE A 176 23.28 -1.44 -17.73
CA ILE A 176 24.34 -2.28 -17.19
C ILE A 176 23.84 -2.75 -15.81
N SER A 177 23.12 -3.86 -15.79
CA SER A 177 22.67 -4.55 -14.59
C SER A 177 23.91 -5.10 -13.91
N ARG A 178 24.60 -4.26 -13.14
CA ARG A 178 25.58 -4.73 -12.17
C ARG A 178 24.80 -5.71 -11.29
N PRO A 179 25.16 -7.01 -11.25
CA PRO A 179 24.46 -7.95 -10.41
C PRO A 179 24.61 -7.43 -8.99
N LEU A 180 23.53 -6.88 -8.44
CA LEU A 180 23.45 -6.56 -7.03
C LEU A 180 23.69 -7.88 -6.34
N ARG A 181 24.90 -8.04 -5.80
CA ARG A 181 25.28 -9.19 -4.99
C ARG A 181 24.31 -9.14 -3.84
N THR A 182 23.24 -9.94 -3.93
CA THR A 182 22.18 -9.98 -2.94
C THR A 182 22.84 -10.56 -1.72
N VAL A 183 23.26 -9.68 -0.80
CA VAL A 183 23.76 -10.08 0.50
C VAL A 183 22.61 -10.85 1.11
N ASP A 184 22.82 -12.14 1.38
CA ASP A 184 21.87 -12.91 2.17
C ASP A 184 21.95 -12.31 3.56
N PRO A 185 20.94 -11.54 4.02
CA PRO A 185 21.02 -10.88 5.32
C PRO A 185 21.14 -11.91 6.46
N MET A 186 20.74 -13.15 6.18
CA MET A 186 20.91 -14.27 7.10
C MET A 186 22.31 -14.86 7.10
N ALA A 187 23.14 -14.64 6.06
CA ALA A 187 24.55 -15.02 6.12
C ALA A 187 25.35 -14.15 7.11
N GLU A 188 24.91 -12.90 7.33
CA GLU A 188 25.50 -12.00 8.32
C GLU A 188 24.97 -12.23 9.74
N LEU A 189 23.86 -12.96 9.89
CA LEU A 189 23.46 -13.58 11.15
C LEU A 189 24.36 -14.80 11.43
N ALA A 190 25.66 -14.53 11.49
CA ALA A 190 26.61 -15.42 12.11
C ALA A 190 26.20 -15.66 13.58
N PRO A 191 26.52 -16.82 14.16
CA PRO A 191 26.08 -17.26 15.49
C PRO A 191 26.45 -16.34 16.65
N SER A 192 27.21 -15.26 16.42
CA SER A 192 27.68 -14.33 17.45
C SER A 192 26.70 -13.22 17.82
N THR A 193 25.78 -12.82 16.93
CA THR A 193 25.02 -11.56 17.11
C THR A 193 23.71 -11.76 17.88
N LEU A 194 23.14 -12.96 17.82
CA LEU A 194 22.02 -13.39 18.67
C LEU A 194 22.57 -14.40 19.66
N GLN A 195 22.96 -13.97 20.86
CA GLN A 195 23.44 -14.86 21.92
C GLN A 195 22.43 -16.00 22.15
N GLY A 196 22.76 -17.20 21.67
CA GLY A 196 22.01 -18.44 21.91
C GLY A 196 21.18 -18.98 20.74
N VAL A 197 21.04 -18.24 19.62
CA VAL A 197 20.26 -18.73 18.47
C VAL A 197 21.19 -19.43 17.47
N ARG A 198 21.19 -20.77 17.50
CA ARG A 198 21.93 -21.59 16.53
C ARG A 198 21.01 -21.97 15.36
N TRP A 199 21.26 -21.38 14.20
CA TRP A 199 20.66 -21.82 12.95
C TRP A 199 21.49 -22.94 12.34
N GLU A 200 20.83 -24.04 11.99
CA GLU A 200 21.42 -25.18 11.30
C GLU A 200 20.95 -25.18 9.86
N SER A 201 21.88 -25.30 8.91
CA SER A 201 21.52 -25.44 7.50
C SER A 201 21.15 -26.90 7.25
N ALA A 202 20.03 -27.13 6.58
CA ALA A 202 19.55 -28.46 6.25
C ALA A 202 19.13 -28.51 4.78
N ASP A 203 19.23 -29.69 4.18
CA ASP A 203 18.62 -29.95 2.88
C ASP A 203 17.09 -30.00 3.04
N TYR A 204 16.35 -29.57 2.01
CA TYR A 204 14.89 -29.51 2.09
C TYR A 204 14.25 -30.89 2.38
N SER A 205 14.81 -31.96 1.80
CA SER A 205 14.36 -33.34 2.04
C SER A 205 14.66 -33.80 3.48
N GLU A 206 15.82 -33.46 4.02
CA GLU A 206 16.21 -33.80 5.41
C GLU A 206 15.32 -33.05 6.40
N ALA A 207 15.09 -31.76 6.16
CA ALA A 207 14.25 -30.92 6.99
C ALA A 207 12.79 -31.45 7.02
N ARG A 208 12.28 -31.96 5.89
CA ARG A 208 10.97 -32.63 5.82
C ARG A 208 10.95 -33.99 6.54
N GLN A 209 12.02 -34.77 6.45
CA GLN A 209 12.13 -36.06 7.16
C GLN A 209 12.21 -35.89 8.68
N ALA A 210 12.72 -34.76 9.17
CA ALA A 210 12.72 -34.41 10.58
C ALA A 210 11.31 -34.16 11.15
N GLY A 211 10.25 -34.38 10.37
CA GLY A 211 8.85 -34.23 10.79
C GLY A 211 8.44 -32.77 10.94
N ALA A 212 9.27 -31.83 10.51
CA ALA A 212 8.89 -30.44 10.43
C ALA A 212 7.98 -30.29 9.20
N ALA A 213 6.72 -29.95 9.44
CA ALA A 213 5.94 -29.33 8.39
C ALA A 213 6.63 -28.02 8.02
N ILE A 214 7.01 -27.84 6.75
CA ILE A 214 7.82 -26.71 6.30
C ILE A 214 7.04 -25.90 5.29
N ALA A 215 6.67 -24.69 5.70
CA ALA A 215 6.06 -23.74 4.80
C ALA A 215 6.99 -23.35 3.65
N HIS A 216 6.46 -23.37 2.44
CA HIS A 216 7.15 -22.92 1.23
C HIS A 216 6.16 -22.33 0.22
N LEU A 217 6.65 -21.59 -0.75
CA LEU A 217 5.88 -21.09 -1.89
C LEU A 217 5.79 -22.15 -2.99
N ASP A 218 4.57 -22.54 -3.35
CA ASP A 218 4.29 -23.49 -4.41
C ASP A 218 4.84 -22.99 -5.75
N GLY A 219 5.49 -23.88 -6.51
CA GLY A 219 6.09 -23.56 -7.81
C GLY A 219 7.30 -22.60 -7.76
N VAL A 220 7.92 -22.41 -6.59
CA VAL A 220 9.18 -21.65 -6.45
C VAL A 220 10.27 -22.59 -5.92
N PRO A 221 11.43 -22.73 -6.58
CA PRO A 221 12.47 -23.65 -6.14
C PRO A 221 13.05 -23.24 -4.78
N VAL A 222 13.16 -24.23 -3.88
CA VAL A 222 13.85 -24.09 -2.59
C VAL A 222 15.35 -24.10 -2.83
N SER A 223 16.03 -23.04 -2.38
CA SER A 223 17.47 -22.87 -2.51
C SER A 223 18.22 -23.30 -1.25
N SER A 224 17.68 -23.04 -0.06
CA SER A 224 18.28 -23.45 1.21
C SER A 224 17.23 -23.46 2.32
N VAL A 225 17.35 -24.39 3.26
CA VAL A 225 16.54 -24.41 4.48
C VAL A 225 17.45 -24.17 5.67
N ARG A 226 16.99 -23.35 6.61
CA ARG A 226 17.61 -23.21 7.92
C ARG A 226 16.60 -23.55 9.00
N LEU A 227 17.03 -24.34 9.96
CA LEU A 227 16.24 -24.77 11.10
C LEU A 227 16.85 -24.19 12.37
N GLN A 228 15.99 -23.69 13.25
CA GLN A 228 16.33 -23.29 14.60
C GLN A 228 15.57 -24.20 15.56
N PRO A 229 16.26 -25.02 16.37
CA PRO A 229 15.62 -25.80 17.42
C PRO A 229 14.86 -24.87 18.38
N SER A 230 13.62 -25.20 18.69
CA SER A 230 12.84 -24.39 19.64
C SER A 230 13.36 -24.64 21.06
N PRO A 231 13.63 -23.59 21.85
CA PRO A 231 14.18 -23.75 23.21
C PRO A 231 13.22 -24.45 24.17
N VAL A 232 11.92 -24.42 23.87
CA VAL A 232 10.85 -25.05 24.65
C VAL A 232 10.50 -26.46 24.16
N GLY A 233 11.20 -26.96 23.13
CA GLY A 233 10.83 -28.19 22.41
C GLY A 233 9.73 -27.97 21.37
N GLY A 234 9.33 -29.03 20.68
CA GLY A 234 8.34 -28.97 19.59
C GLY A 234 8.97 -28.80 18.20
N ARG A 235 8.18 -28.38 17.21
CA ARG A 235 8.66 -28.24 15.83
C ARG A 235 9.65 -27.07 15.74
N PRO A 236 10.84 -27.24 15.12
CA PRO A 236 11.80 -26.16 14.97
C PRO A 236 11.19 -24.97 14.23
N THR A 237 11.74 -23.77 14.46
CA THR A 237 11.47 -22.64 13.58
C THR A 237 12.21 -22.88 12.26
N ALA A 238 11.48 -22.85 11.15
CA ALA A 238 12.01 -23.08 9.83
C ALA A 238 12.06 -21.78 9.05
N MET A 239 13.16 -21.58 8.33
CA MET A 239 13.30 -20.49 7.38
C MET A 239 13.76 -21.06 6.04
N VAL A 240 12.93 -20.89 5.01
CA VAL A 240 13.15 -21.42 3.69
C VAL A 240 13.46 -20.28 2.74
N ARG A 241 14.66 -20.31 2.15
CA ARG A 241 15.04 -19.38 1.09
C ARG A 241 14.65 -19.99 -0.26
N GLN A 242 13.88 -19.26 -1.03
CA GLN A 242 13.45 -19.62 -2.38
C GLN A 242 13.89 -18.55 -3.38
N LEU A 243 14.07 -18.93 -4.65
CA LEU A 243 14.44 -18.01 -5.72
C LEU A 243 13.29 -17.86 -6.71
N LEU A 244 12.81 -16.63 -6.90
CA LEU A 244 11.82 -16.32 -7.92
C LEU A 244 12.42 -16.49 -9.34
N ALA A 245 11.56 -16.52 -10.34
CA ALA A 245 11.96 -16.69 -11.74
C ALA A 245 12.91 -15.58 -12.25
N ASP A 246 12.90 -14.41 -11.61
CA ASP A 246 13.80 -13.28 -11.90
C ASP A 246 15.11 -13.30 -11.09
N GLY A 247 15.34 -14.37 -10.32
CA GLY A 247 16.53 -14.55 -9.47
C GLY A 247 16.48 -13.83 -8.12
N ARG A 248 15.40 -13.09 -7.80
CA ARG A 248 15.26 -12.47 -6.48
C ARG A 248 14.96 -13.52 -5.42
N ALA A 249 15.60 -13.35 -4.26
CA ALA A 249 15.38 -14.22 -3.11
C ALA A 249 14.14 -13.82 -2.32
N VAL A 250 13.41 -14.82 -1.85
CA VAL A 250 12.28 -14.70 -0.94
C VAL A 250 12.52 -15.67 0.21
N TRP A 251 12.21 -15.24 1.43
CA TRP A 251 12.34 -16.05 2.63
C TRP A 251 10.95 -16.33 3.18
N VAL A 252 10.64 -17.60 3.39
CA VAL A 252 9.43 -18.04 4.12
C VAL A 252 9.87 -18.41 5.52
N VAL A 253 9.32 -17.75 6.53
CA VAL A 253 9.67 -17.99 7.94
C VAL A 253 8.44 -18.57 8.64
N GLU A 254 8.60 -19.73 9.25
CA GLU A 254 7.56 -20.42 10.02
C GLU A 254 8.06 -20.74 11.44
N GLY A 255 7.34 -20.29 12.45
CA GLY A 255 7.72 -20.48 13.86
C GLY A 255 6.54 -20.20 14.80
N THR A 256 6.81 -20.14 16.10
CA THR A 256 5.86 -19.53 17.04
C THR A 256 5.77 -18.02 16.80
N GLU A 257 4.69 -17.39 17.25
CA GLU A 257 4.50 -15.94 17.11
C GLU A 257 5.67 -15.12 17.69
N GLY A 258 6.23 -15.53 18.84
CA GLY A 258 7.39 -14.89 19.45
C GLY A 258 8.65 -15.03 18.60
N GLU A 259 8.99 -16.26 18.19
CA GLU A 259 10.19 -16.54 17.38
C GLU A 259 10.13 -15.80 16.03
N VAL A 260 8.97 -15.80 15.36
CA VAL A 260 8.78 -15.09 14.08
C VAL A 260 8.88 -13.58 14.27
N SER A 261 8.38 -13.03 15.37
CA SER A 261 8.50 -11.58 15.66
C SER A 261 9.95 -11.16 15.90
N ASP A 262 10.75 -12.01 16.53
CA ASP A 262 12.18 -11.76 16.75
C ASP A 262 12.94 -11.76 15.41
N ILE A 263 12.67 -12.75 14.56
CA ILE A 263 13.24 -12.84 13.22
C ILE A 263 12.79 -11.65 12.37
N ALA A 264 11.53 -11.25 12.47
CA ALA A 264 10.97 -10.15 11.71
C ALA A 264 11.74 -8.85 11.95
N ARG A 265 12.03 -8.52 13.22
CA ARG A 265 12.83 -7.34 13.58
C ARG A 265 14.22 -7.34 12.94
N LEU A 266 14.84 -8.51 12.78
CA LEU A 266 16.16 -8.64 12.15
C LEU A 266 16.10 -8.48 10.63
N LEU A 267 15.08 -9.07 10.00
CA LEU A 267 14.87 -8.95 8.56
C LEU A 267 14.53 -7.49 8.19
N GLU A 268 13.68 -6.82 8.96
CA GLU A 268 13.36 -5.40 8.81
C GLU A 268 14.58 -4.51 8.99
N ALA A 269 15.42 -4.78 10.00
CA ALA A 269 16.69 -4.08 10.20
C ALA A 269 17.65 -4.25 8.99
N SER A 270 17.48 -5.34 8.23
CA SER A 270 18.23 -5.61 6.99
C SER A 270 17.57 -5.00 5.74
N GLY A 271 16.50 -4.22 5.91
CA GLY A 271 15.76 -3.56 4.83
C GLY A 271 14.82 -4.48 4.05
N LEU A 272 14.54 -5.68 4.55
CA LEU A 272 13.52 -6.55 3.95
C LEU A 272 12.12 -6.08 4.36
N THR A 273 11.18 -6.18 3.42
CA THR A 273 9.75 -6.02 3.71
C THR A 273 9.18 -7.40 4.03
N MET A 274 8.14 -7.45 4.88
CA MET A 274 7.47 -8.69 5.30
C MET A 274 5.97 -8.62 5.01
N SER A 275 5.38 -9.76 4.68
CA SER A 275 3.93 -9.92 4.60
C SER A 275 3.30 -9.98 6.00
N ALA A 276 1.99 -9.82 6.06
CA ALA A 276 1.22 -10.17 7.24
C ALA A 276 1.47 -11.63 7.65
N ALA A 277 1.51 -11.86 8.97
CA ALA A 277 1.64 -13.20 9.53
C ALA A 277 0.33 -13.98 9.35
N ARG A 278 0.41 -15.18 8.78
CA ARG A 278 -0.73 -16.11 8.65
C ARG A 278 -0.62 -17.21 9.68
N ARG A 279 -1.73 -17.55 10.34
CA ARG A 279 -1.76 -18.67 11.28
C ARG A 279 -1.73 -20.00 10.52
N VAL A 280 -0.88 -20.91 10.97
CA VAL A 280 -0.79 -22.29 10.45
C VAL A 280 -1.26 -23.29 11.50
N ARG A 281 -1.16 -24.58 11.20
CA ARG A 281 -1.55 -25.64 12.14
C ARG A 281 -0.78 -25.43 13.47
N PRO A 282 -1.49 -25.36 14.61
CA PRO A 282 -0.86 -25.13 15.90
C PRO A 282 0.12 -26.24 16.23
N ASP A 283 1.11 -25.92 17.05
CA ASP A 283 1.97 -26.92 17.67
C ASP A 283 1.45 -27.30 19.05
N TYR A 284 1.90 -28.45 19.53
CA TYR A 284 1.73 -28.85 20.91
C TYR A 284 3.13 -29.00 21.51
N ILE A 285 3.48 -28.08 22.39
CA ILE A 285 4.79 -28.00 23.05
C ILE A 285 4.60 -28.37 24.51
N GLY A 286 5.52 -29.14 25.10
CA GLY A 286 5.45 -29.54 26.50
C GLY A 286 5.72 -31.03 26.68
N SER A 287 5.63 -31.49 27.92
CA SER A 287 5.67 -32.92 28.21
C SER A 287 4.39 -33.62 27.74
N ASP A 288 4.45 -34.92 27.47
CA ASP A 288 3.29 -35.73 27.07
C ASP A 288 2.10 -35.63 28.05
N ALA A 289 2.38 -35.28 29.31
CA ALA A 289 1.36 -35.12 30.35
C ALA A 289 0.55 -33.81 30.23
N GLU A 290 1.17 -32.73 29.72
CA GLU A 290 0.55 -31.40 29.64
C GLU A 290 0.98 -30.66 28.36
N PRO A 291 0.45 -31.05 27.19
CA PRO A 291 0.75 -30.38 25.94
C PRO A 291 0.14 -28.97 25.93
N THR A 292 0.99 -27.95 25.87
CA THR A 292 0.59 -26.56 25.67
C THR A 292 0.44 -26.29 24.18
N ARG A 293 -0.77 -25.91 23.76
CA ARG A 293 -1.04 -25.52 22.38
C ARG A 293 -0.40 -24.16 22.10
N THR A 294 0.50 -24.08 21.13
CA THR A 294 1.13 -22.82 20.70
C THR A 294 0.62 -22.39 19.33
N VAL A 295 0.47 -21.07 19.16
CA VAL A 295 0.10 -20.48 17.88
C VAL A 295 1.34 -20.41 17.02
N ARG A 296 1.31 -21.13 15.89
CA ARG A 296 2.33 -21.02 14.85
C ARG A 296 1.88 -20.08 13.76
N VAL A 297 2.81 -19.29 13.28
CA VAL A 297 2.58 -18.34 12.21
C VAL A 297 3.64 -18.50 11.13
N VAL A 298 3.27 -18.07 9.93
CA VAL A 298 4.13 -18.04 8.77
C VAL A 298 4.08 -16.66 8.14
N THR A 299 5.23 -16.18 7.68
CA THR A 299 5.38 -14.89 6.98
C THR A 299 6.35 -15.03 5.83
N VAL A 300 6.23 -14.14 4.85
CA VAL A 300 7.07 -14.09 3.66
C VAL A 300 7.83 -12.76 3.66
N ALA A 301 9.14 -12.81 3.54
CA ALA A 301 10.02 -11.64 3.50
C ALA A 301 10.78 -11.55 2.18
N SER A 302 10.98 -10.34 1.65
CA SER A 302 11.84 -10.06 0.48
C SER A 302 12.11 -8.56 0.32
N TYR A 303 12.94 -8.18 -0.64
CA TYR A 303 13.09 -6.79 -1.13
C TYR A 303 11.95 -6.39 -2.10
N LEU A 304 10.78 -6.99 -1.95
CA LEU A 304 9.59 -6.72 -2.75
C LEU A 304 8.66 -5.73 -2.02
N PRO A 305 7.85 -4.96 -2.76
CA PRO A 305 6.77 -4.20 -2.14
C PRO A 305 5.80 -5.12 -1.37
N TYR A 306 5.22 -4.59 -0.30
CA TYR A 306 4.28 -5.33 0.57
C TYR A 306 3.16 -6.04 -0.21
N ASP A 307 2.50 -5.36 -1.15
CA ASP A 307 1.41 -5.95 -1.95
C ASP A 307 1.87 -7.17 -2.77
N SER A 308 3.12 -7.16 -3.24
CA SER A 308 3.70 -8.30 -3.95
C SER A 308 3.93 -9.47 -3.00
N LEU A 309 4.37 -9.21 -1.77
CA LEU A 309 4.52 -10.24 -0.75
C LEU A 309 3.17 -10.84 -0.36
N GLU A 310 2.14 -10.02 -0.19
CA GLU A 310 0.78 -10.49 0.07
C GLU A 310 0.28 -11.43 -1.03
N SER A 311 0.47 -11.08 -2.31
CA SER A 311 0.13 -12.01 -3.40
C SER A 311 0.92 -13.33 -3.36
N LEU A 312 2.19 -13.31 -2.91
CA LEU A 312 2.97 -14.54 -2.74
C LEU A 312 2.42 -15.42 -1.61
N THR A 313 1.85 -14.84 -0.56
CA THR A 313 1.26 -15.62 0.54
C THR A 313 0.06 -16.48 0.10
N GLU A 314 -0.58 -16.17 -1.03
CA GLU A 314 -1.64 -17.01 -1.61
C GLU A 314 -1.11 -18.34 -2.15
N ARG A 315 0.18 -18.39 -2.50
CA ARG A 315 0.89 -19.58 -2.98
C ARG A 315 1.53 -20.38 -1.86
N LEU A 316 1.34 -19.97 -0.61
CA LEU A 316 1.94 -20.64 0.52
C LEU A 316 1.33 -22.04 0.71
N ARG A 317 2.20 -23.03 0.85
CA ARG A 317 1.86 -24.41 1.20
C ARG A 317 2.62 -24.79 2.46
N VAL A 318 1.94 -25.48 3.36
CA VAL A 318 2.53 -26.10 4.54
C VAL A 318 2.36 -27.60 4.34
N GLU A 319 3.46 -28.27 4.03
CA GLU A 319 3.53 -29.73 3.86
C GLU A 319 4.16 -30.38 5.07
#